data_AF-A0A942U570-F1
#
_entry.id   AF-A0A942U570-F1
#
_cell.length_a   1.000
_cell.length_b   1.000
_cell.length_c   1.000
_cell.angle_alpha   90.00
_cell.angle_beta   90.00
_cell.angle_gamma   90.00
#
_symmetry.space_group_name_H-M   'P 1'
#
loop_
_entity.id
_entity.type
_entity.pdbx_description
1 polymer ?
#
loop_
_entity_poly.entity_id
_entity_poly.type
_entity_poly.pdbx_seq_one_letter_code
_entity_poly.pdbx_strand_id
1 'polypeptide(L)'
;MSSISKIISNLENELQQLLAPYIEKIKHLELENKKLIADIEVLQEERKGLMEELTVLRNRQLTEKINDPLKPIETNNVESTLGTSDNLTLLLEQFQDSIENDDLEKVHYTLDILIRNPKPLMQDDQTIKKIVYCIFNYVIKEDLAGDYTDVILANFIKLLSILRTHHTAYLTHFLKENYPELFESVLYINEPKMIIRFLKLLLAYQFESELAEALAHIIKLEWGFLDSNVSKAEFCFFLWYSFLFDLDQELVDRTEESRKWLDEKNSIFQLYTFMYDCINAKKVNNKQKQKDLILGFEQNKIFDKKETERIVQKVRQKLDYLVVETPAPTIPVITKPLQMVESTKLNQLITDLKLKKTDVLVPFYTNDTRNLPSGGYATVTVYIQEGKKKRKKKQAFVARELAEEINKRNDPKIIRVENFIVETHIQPPIKPEEQTIHTFQWPSTEISHNPDSSSHDQLVLNENSELKKLGYQITGRTRVKRWAILEKAVPAIGLKKVAYTIAYNVRLRKGQKNGPTKFSYAIGEWEYDLDKLKNTYYKKDFTWPSY
;
A
#
# COMPACT_ATOMS: atom_id res chain seq x y z
N MET A 1 -24.78 -64.91 10.08
CA MET A 1 -23.94 -64.34 9.00
C MET A 1 -24.72 -63.87 7.77
N SER A 2 -25.90 -64.41 7.42
CA SER A 2 -26.60 -63.99 6.17
C SER A 2 -27.20 -62.57 6.21
N SER A 3 -27.48 -62.00 7.39
CA SER A 3 -28.02 -60.63 7.52
C SER A 3 -27.01 -59.54 7.12
N ILE A 4 -25.73 -59.72 7.45
CA ILE A 4 -24.66 -58.75 7.14
C ILE A 4 -24.40 -58.69 5.63
N SER A 5 -24.37 -59.84 4.96
CA SER A 5 -24.20 -59.91 3.50
C SER A 5 -25.33 -59.19 2.75
N LYS A 6 -26.55 -59.25 3.27
CA LYS A 6 -27.70 -58.55 2.67
C LYS A 6 -27.62 -57.03 2.86
N ILE A 7 -27.14 -56.56 4.01
CA ILE A 7 -26.94 -55.12 4.27
C ILE A 7 -25.83 -54.56 3.38
N ILE A 8 -24.71 -55.26 3.24
CA ILE A 8 -23.59 -54.83 2.36
C ILE A 8 -24.07 -54.74 0.91
N SER A 9 -24.79 -55.74 0.41
CA SER A 9 -25.32 -55.72 -0.97
C SER A 9 -26.31 -54.57 -1.22
N ASN A 10 -27.13 -54.20 -0.22
CA ASN A 10 -28.02 -53.05 -0.34
C ASN A 10 -27.25 -51.72 -0.39
N LEU A 11 -26.24 -51.56 0.47
CA LEU A 11 -25.40 -50.36 0.48
C LEU A 11 -24.59 -50.20 -0.81
N GLU A 12 -24.09 -51.31 -1.37
CA GLU A 12 -23.42 -51.31 -2.68
C GLU A 12 -24.37 -50.86 -3.79
N ASN A 13 -25.63 -51.32 -3.78
CA ASN A 13 -26.64 -50.91 -4.75
C ASN A 13 -27.01 -49.42 -4.62
N GLU A 14 -27.20 -48.92 -3.39
CA GLU A 14 -27.48 -47.49 -3.15
C GLU A 14 -26.29 -46.62 -3.57
N LEU A 15 -25.07 -47.05 -3.27
CA LEU A 15 -23.85 -46.36 -3.70
C LEU A 15 -23.74 -46.33 -5.23
N GLN A 16 -24.02 -47.44 -5.91
CA GLN A 16 -24.02 -47.49 -7.38
C GLN A 16 -25.09 -46.58 -7.99
N GLN A 17 -26.29 -46.53 -7.40
CA GLN A 17 -27.35 -45.62 -7.83
C GLN A 17 -26.95 -44.14 -7.65
N LEU A 18 -26.28 -43.80 -6.55
CA LEU A 18 -25.78 -42.45 -6.30
C LEU A 18 -24.62 -42.07 -7.22
N LEU A 19 -23.76 -43.02 -7.58
CA LEU A 19 -22.58 -42.79 -8.43
C LEU A 19 -22.92 -42.71 -9.92
N ALA A 20 -23.93 -43.44 -10.39
CA ALA A 20 -24.35 -43.50 -11.80
C ALA A 20 -24.46 -42.13 -12.49
N PRO A 21 -25.19 -41.11 -11.96
CA PRO A 21 -25.31 -39.81 -12.61
C PRO A 21 -23.99 -39.04 -12.69
N TYR A 22 -23.09 -39.22 -11.71
CA TYR A 22 -21.76 -38.58 -11.75
C TYR A 22 -20.86 -39.24 -12.78
N ILE A 23 -20.92 -40.57 -12.92
CA ILE A 23 -20.17 -41.29 -13.97
C ILE A 23 -20.64 -40.86 -15.35
N GLU A 24 -21.95 -40.71 -15.58
CA GLU A 24 -22.48 -40.18 -16.84
C GLU A 24 -22.04 -38.74 -17.08
N LYS A 25 -22.08 -37.87 -16.06
CA LYS A 25 -21.61 -36.49 -16.17
C LYS A 25 -20.12 -36.40 -16.50
N ILE A 26 -19.29 -37.26 -15.90
CA ILE A 26 -17.86 -37.33 -16.21
C ILE A 26 -17.65 -37.74 -17.68
N LYS A 27 -18.35 -38.78 -18.15
CA LYS A 27 -18.28 -39.21 -19.56
C LYS A 27 -18.71 -38.10 -20.53
N HIS A 28 -19.76 -37.35 -20.20
CA HIS A 28 -20.20 -36.21 -21.01
C HIS A 28 -19.12 -35.12 -21.08
N LEU A 29 -18.53 -34.74 -19.95
CA LEU A 29 -17.47 -33.73 -19.90
C LEU A 29 -16.19 -34.19 -20.62
N GLU A 30 -15.85 -35.47 -20.56
CA GLU A 30 -14.73 -36.03 -21.33
C GLU A 30 -14.97 -35.95 -22.84
N LEU A 31 -16.21 -36.19 -23.29
CA LEU A 31 -16.59 -36.05 -24.69
C LEU A 31 -16.54 -34.59 -25.15
N GLU A 32 -17.07 -33.67 -24.33
CA GLU A 32 -17.04 -32.23 -24.60
C GLU A 32 -15.62 -31.69 -24.66
N ASN A 33 -14.75 -32.11 -23.74
CA ASN A 33 -13.35 -31.72 -23.74
C ASN A 33 -12.60 -32.24 -24.98
N LYS A 34 -12.85 -33.48 -25.39
CA LYS A 34 -12.31 -34.02 -26.65
C LYS A 34 -12.76 -33.20 -27.87
N LYS A 35 -14.02 -32.76 -27.89
CA LYS A 35 -14.55 -31.90 -28.96
C LYS A 35 -13.84 -30.53 -28.97
N LEU A 36 -13.69 -29.89 -27.81
CA LEU A 36 -13.01 -28.60 -27.70
C LEU A 36 -11.52 -28.68 -28.11
N ILE A 37 -10.83 -29.77 -27.79
CA ILE A 37 -9.45 -30.00 -28.24
C ILE A 37 -9.39 -30.07 -29.77
N ALA A 38 -10.30 -30.81 -30.40
CA ALA A 38 -10.38 -30.88 -31.87
C ALA A 38 -10.69 -29.50 -32.49
N ASP A 39 -11.60 -28.72 -31.91
CA ASP A 39 -11.92 -27.37 -32.38
C ASP A 39 -10.71 -26.42 -32.27
N ILE A 40 -9.91 -26.54 -31.19
CA ILE A 40 -8.66 -25.78 -31.02
C ILE A 40 -7.64 -26.15 -32.10
N GLU A 41 -7.48 -27.43 -32.43
CA GLU A 41 -6.57 -27.88 -33.49
C GLU A 41 -6.98 -27.33 -34.86
N VAL A 42 -8.29 -27.33 -35.18
CA VAL A 42 -8.82 -26.74 -36.42
C VAL A 42 -8.52 -25.23 -36.50
N LEU A 43 -8.77 -24.48 -35.42
CA LEU A 43 -8.50 -23.04 -35.37
C LEU A 43 -6.99 -22.71 -35.46
N GLN A 44 -6.14 -23.59 -34.93
CA GLN A 44 -4.69 -23.43 -35.05
C GLN A 44 -4.21 -23.62 -36.49
N GLU A 45 -4.76 -24.61 -37.22
CA GLU A 45 -4.42 -24.81 -38.62
C GLU A 45 -4.98 -23.68 -39.51
N GLU A 46 -6.20 -23.18 -39.23
CA GLU A 46 -6.76 -22.01 -39.93
C GLU A 46 -5.90 -20.76 -39.73
N ARG A 47 -5.49 -20.49 -38.47
CA ARG A 47 -4.58 -19.38 -38.17
C ARG A 47 -3.25 -19.52 -38.92
N LYS A 48 -2.71 -20.73 -39.02
CA LYS A 48 -1.48 -21.00 -39.75
C LYS A 48 -1.66 -20.73 -41.26
N GLY A 49 -2.77 -21.18 -41.85
CA GLY A 49 -3.11 -20.87 -43.25
C GLY A 49 -3.24 -19.37 -43.51
N LEU A 50 -3.92 -18.62 -42.64
CA LEU A 50 -4.03 -17.15 -42.75
C LEU A 50 -2.67 -16.44 -42.63
N MET A 51 -1.77 -16.94 -41.78
CA MET A 51 -0.41 -16.40 -41.66
C MET A 51 0.42 -16.66 -42.92
N GLU A 52 0.30 -17.84 -43.53
CA GLU A 52 0.92 -18.14 -44.81
C GLU A 52 0.38 -17.23 -45.93
N GLU A 53 -0.94 -17.04 -45.99
CA GLU A 53 -1.58 -16.14 -46.96
C GLU A 53 -1.13 -14.68 -46.79
N LEU A 54 -1.08 -14.16 -45.55
CA LEU A 54 -0.53 -12.85 -45.25
C LEU A 54 0.93 -12.71 -45.69
N THR A 55 1.72 -13.78 -45.56
CA THR A 55 3.12 -13.79 -45.98
C THR A 55 3.23 -13.74 -47.51
N VAL A 56 2.37 -14.46 -48.23
CA VAL A 56 2.30 -14.43 -49.70
C VAL A 56 1.84 -13.05 -50.19
N LEU A 57 0.80 -12.47 -49.60
CA LEU A 57 0.33 -11.11 -49.93
C LEU A 57 1.41 -10.07 -49.68
N ARG A 58 2.13 -10.19 -48.57
CA ARG A 58 3.27 -9.33 -48.24
C ARG A 58 4.37 -9.43 -49.29
N ASN A 59 4.72 -10.65 -49.71
CA ASN A 59 5.75 -10.88 -50.73
C ASN A 59 5.31 -10.40 -52.12
N ARG A 60 4.02 -10.50 -52.46
CA ARG A 60 3.48 -9.99 -53.72
C ARG A 60 3.48 -8.45 -53.78
N GLN A 61 3.13 -7.80 -52.66
CA GLN A 61 3.25 -6.35 -52.55
C GLN A 61 4.71 -5.88 -52.63
N LEU A 62 5.66 -6.69 -52.15
CA LEU A 62 7.10 -6.40 -52.28
C LEU A 62 7.59 -6.49 -53.73
N THR A 63 7.13 -7.49 -54.51
CA THR A 63 7.57 -7.64 -55.92
C THR A 63 6.91 -6.66 -56.88
N GLU A 64 5.66 -6.25 -56.64
CA GLU A 64 4.97 -5.26 -57.48
C GLU A 64 5.54 -3.82 -57.30
N LYS A 65 6.28 -3.55 -56.21
CA LYS A 65 6.79 -2.20 -55.87
C LYS A 65 8.24 -1.91 -56.29
N ILE A 66 8.98 -2.89 -56.84
CA ILE A 66 10.40 -2.72 -57.21
C ILE A 66 10.60 -1.92 -58.53
N ASN A 67 9.52 -1.61 -59.27
CA ASN A 67 9.62 -1.00 -60.60
C ASN A 67 9.27 0.50 -60.70
N ASP A 68 9.17 1.25 -59.59
CA ASP A 68 8.82 2.68 -59.64
C ASP A 68 9.86 3.53 -58.89
N PRO A 69 10.60 4.43 -59.56
CA PRO A 69 11.66 5.22 -58.92
C PRO A 69 11.08 6.45 -58.21
N LEU A 70 11.45 6.60 -56.93
CA LEU A 70 11.26 7.75 -56.02
C LEU A 70 9.90 7.85 -55.34
N LYS A 71 9.75 7.20 -54.17
CA LYS A 71 8.69 7.48 -53.20
C LYS A 71 9.18 7.36 -51.74
N PRO A 72 8.51 8.06 -50.80
CA PRO A 72 8.95 8.27 -49.41
C PRO A 72 9.13 6.94 -48.68
N ILE A 73 10.04 6.94 -47.70
CA ILE A 73 10.43 5.77 -46.90
C ILE A 73 9.18 5.10 -46.34
N GLU A 74 8.76 3.98 -46.95
CA GLU A 74 7.66 3.17 -46.43
C GLU A 74 8.11 2.55 -45.09
N THR A 75 7.25 2.69 -44.08
CA THR A 75 7.46 2.34 -42.66
C THR A 75 7.95 0.91 -42.41
N ASN A 76 7.84 0.01 -43.39
CA ASN A 76 8.16 -1.41 -43.23
C ASN A 76 9.67 -1.77 -43.17
N ASN A 77 10.58 -0.82 -43.44
CA ASN A 77 12.05 -1.04 -43.38
C ASN A 77 12.79 -0.15 -42.36
N VAL A 78 12.07 0.52 -41.44
CA VAL A 78 12.70 1.45 -40.49
C VAL A 78 13.59 0.71 -39.47
N GLU A 79 13.21 -0.48 -38.99
CA GLU A 79 13.99 -1.18 -37.95
C GLU A 79 15.41 -1.58 -38.38
N SER A 80 15.64 -1.92 -39.66
CA SER A 80 16.97 -2.29 -40.17
C SER A 80 17.85 -1.10 -40.53
N THR A 81 17.25 0.08 -40.71
CA THR A 81 17.94 1.31 -41.15
C THR A 81 18.39 2.21 -40.00
N LEU A 82 17.92 1.98 -38.76
CA LEU A 82 18.29 2.77 -37.57
C LEU A 82 19.76 2.60 -37.08
N GLY A 83 20.62 1.97 -37.88
CA GLY A 83 22.04 1.76 -37.55
C GLY A 83 22.93 2.98 -37.78
N THR A 84 22.52 3.98 -38.57
CA THR A 84 23.33 5.16 -38.91
C THR A 84 22.79 6.43 -38.25
N SER A 85 23.70 7.34 -37.89
CA SER A 85 23.37 8.64 -37.27
C SER A 85 22.45 9.51 -38.15
N ASP A 86 22.56 9.41 -39.47
CA ASP A 86 21.78 10.24 -40.40
C ASP A 86 20.31 9.82 -40.47
N ASN A 87 20.03 8.51 -40.38
CA ASN A 87 18.67 7.98 -40.34
C ASN A 87 17.96 8.34 -39.03
N LEU A 88 18.73 8.68 -38.01
CA LEU A 88 18.24 9.12 -36.71
C LEU A 88 17.54 10.46 -36.78
N THR A 89 18.25 11.45 -37.33
CA THR A 89 17.78 12.83 -37.43
C THR A 89 16.50 12.84 -38.25
N LEU A 90 16.47 12.07 -39.35
CA LEU A 90 15.29 11.94 -40.19
C LEU A 90 14.10 11.32 -39.45
N LEU A 91 14.30 10.26 -38.65
CA LEU A 91 13.21 9.67 -37.84
C LEU A 91 12.63 10.70 -36.86
N LEU A 92 13.49 11.49 -36.23
CA LEU A 92 13.08 12.48 -35.23
C LEU A 92 12.40 13.70 -35.85
N GLU A 93 12.83 14.11 -37.03
CA GLU A 93 12.13 15.10 -37.85
C GLU A 93 10.75 14.59 -38.26
N GLN A 94 10.65 13.37 -38.78
CA GLN A 94 9.37 12.73 -39.10
C GLN A 94 8.45 12.58 -37.89
N PHE A 95 9.04 12.31 -36.72
CA PHE A 95 8.29 12.22 -35.48
C PHE A 95 7.70 13.57 -35.09
N GLN A 96 8.50 14.62 -35.17
CA GLN A 96 8.05 15.97 -34.90
C GLN A 96 6.97 16.41 -35.91
N ASP A 97 7.17 16.15 -37.19
CA ASP A 97 6.17 16.42 -38.23
C ASP A 97 4.87 15.66 -37.96
N SER A 98 4.94 14.42 -37.48
CA SER A 98 3.74 13.64 -37.13
C SER A 98 2.99 14.24 -35.93
N ILE A 99 3.72 14.77 -34.93
CA ILE A 99 3.15 15.50 -33.80
C ILE A 99 2.50 16.81 -34.26
N GLU A 100 3.14 17.55 -35.16
CA GLU A 100 2.63 18.85 -35.66
C GLU A 100 1.38 18.69 -36.55
N ASN A 101 1.25 17.55 -37.24
CA ASN A 101 0.11 17.22 -38.10
C ASN A 101 -0.98 16.38 -37.40
N ASP A 102 -0.90 16.18 -36.08
CA ASP A 102 -1.81 15.35 -35.28
C ASP A 102 -2.00 13.90 -35.82
N ASP A 103 -0.96 13.31 -36.43
CA ASP A 103 -0.98 11.93 -36.94
C ASP A 103 -0.70 10.91 -35.82
N LEU A 104 -1.73 10.64 -35.01
CA LEU A 104 -1.66 9.79 -33.82
C LEU A 104 -1.08 8.39 -34.08
N GLU A 105 -1.37 7.80 -35.23
CA GLU A 105 -0.89 6.47 -35.60
C GLU A 105 0.63 6.49 -35.83
N LYS A 106 1.13 7.48 -36.57
CA LYS A 106 2.59 7.64 -36.77
C LYS A 106 3.33 8.04 -35.51
N VAL A 107 2.72 8.87 -34.65
CA VAL A 107 3.29 9.24 -33.35
C VAL A 107 3.43 7.98 -32.48
N HIS A 108 2.37 7.18 -32.35
CA HIS A 108 2.44 5.91 -31.65
C HIS A 108 3.54 5.03 -32.24
N TYR A 109 3.50 4.77 -33.55
CA TYR A 109 4.42 3.86 -34.23
C TYR A 109 5.89 4.25 -34.01
N THR A 110 6.22 5.52 -34.22
CA THR A 110 7.57 6.04 -34.01
C THR A 110 7.99 5.95 -32.55
N LEU A 111 7.07 6.21 -31.61
CA LEU A 111 7.36 6.07 -30.18
C LEU A 111 7.65 4.61 -29.79
N ASP A 112 6.92 3.63 -30.35
CA ASP A 112 7.20 2.21 -30.14
C ASP A 112 8.58 1.81 -30.68
N ILE A 113 8.96 2.33 -31.86
CA ILE A 113 10.32 2.17 -32.40
C ILE A 113 11.37 2.70 -31.43
N LEU A 114 11.19 3.93 -30.92
CA LEU A 114 12.13 4.56 -29.98
C LEU A 114 12.23 3.81 -28.65
N ILE A 115 11.16 3.17 -28.19
CA ILE A 115 11.15 2.31 -27.01
C ILE A 115 11.95 1.03 -27.24
N ARG A 116 11.82 0.41 -28.42
CA ARG A 116 12.56 -0.82 -28.78
C ARG A 116 14.04 -0.54 -29.03
N ASN A 117 14.36 0.61 -29.61
CA ASN A 117 15.72 1.05 -29.88
C ASN A 117 15.93 2.46 -29.34
N PRO A 118 16.29 2.61 -28.04
CA PRO A 118 16.45 3.91 -27.39
C PRO A 118 17.85 4.52 -27.56
N LYS A 119 18.80 3.76 -28.16
CA LYS A 119 20.16 4.25 -28.48
C LYS A 119 20.20 5.61 -29.19
N PRO A 120 19.29 5.91 -30.14
CA PRO A 120 19.16 7.23 -30.75
C PRO A 120 19.10 8.36 -29.76
N LEU A 121 18.22 8.20 -28.77
CA LEU A 121 17.96 9.22 -27.78
C LEU A 121 19.18 9.33 -26.86
N MET A 122 19.92 8.25 -26.60
CA MET A 122 21.05 8.27 -25.66
C MET A 122 22.24 9.16 -26.06
N GLN A 123 22.34 9.64 -27.32
CA GLN A 123 23.54 10.30 -27.84
C GLN A 123 23.57 11.83 -27.69
N ASP A 124 22.41 12.50 -27.68
CA ASP A 124 22.33 13.97 -27.62
C ASP A 124 21.25 14.45 -26.64
N ASP A 125 21.69 15.12 -25.58
CA ASP A 125 20.85 15.72 -24.55
C ASP A 125 19.85 16.73 -25.13
N GLN A 126 20.24 17.53 -26.14
CA GLN A 126 19.37 18.57 -26.70
C GLN A 126 18.22 17.95 -27.50
N THR A 127 18.54 16.95 -28.30
CA THR A 127 17.55 16.17 -29.05
C THR A 127 16.53 15.52 -28.11
N ILE A 128 16.96 14.89 -27.02
CA ILE A 128 16.03 14.32 -26.03
C ILE A 128 15.15 15.39 -25.41
N LYS A 129 15.75 16.52 -24.98
CA LYS A 129 15.00 17.61 -24.37
C LYS A 129 13.83 18.02 -25.25
N LYS A 130 14.14 18.26 -26.54
CA LYS A 130 13.14 18.62 -27.55
C LYS A 130 12.07 17.53 -27.70
N ILE A 131 12.45 16.28 -27.89
CA ILE A 131 11.51 15.17 -28.12
C ILE A 131 10.61 14.94 -26.91
N VAL A 132 11.19 14.86 -25.71
CA VAL A 132 10.45 14.65 -24.46
C VAL A 132 9.45 15.78 -24.25
N TYR A 133 9.85 17.03 -24.49
CA TYR A 133 8.96 18.18 -24.37
C TYR A 133 7.87 18.19 -25.44
N CYS A 134 8.19 17.82 -26.68
CA CYS A 134 7.21 17.68 -27.77
C CYS A 134 6.16 16.62 -27.44
N ILE A 135 6.58 15.41 -27.03
CA ILE A 135 5.65 14.33 -26.66
C ILE A 135 4.80 14.75 -25.47
N PHE A 136 5.41 15.34 -24.44
CA PHE A 136 4.71 15.76 -23.25
C PHE A 136 3.61 16.79 -23.56
N ASN A 137 3.96 17.86 -24.28
CA ASN A 137 2.97 18.86 -24.69
C ASN A 137 1.91 18.25 -25.58
N TYR A 138 2.27 17.29 -26.43
CA TYR A 138 1.32 16.59 -27.25
C TYR A 138 0.34 15.78 -26.41
N VAL A 139 0.82 14.99 -25.46
CA VAL A 139 -0.02 14.13 -24.61
C VAL A 139 -0.88 14.93 -23.63
N ILE A 140 -0.44 16.12 -23.21
CA ILE A 140 -1.19 16.97 -22.28
C ILE A 140 -2.14 17.96 -22.97
N LYS A 141 -2.00 18.17 -24.28
CA LYS A 141 -2.96 18.99 -25.03
C LYS A 141 -4.37 18.44 -24.83
N GLU A 142 -5.22 19.27 -24.21
CA GLU A 142 -6.55 18.89 -23.70
C GLU A 142 -7.55 18.44 -24.79
N ASP A 143 -7.25 18.73 -26.07
CA ASP A 143 -8.16 18.47 -27.19
C ASP A 143 -8.01 17.07 -27.83
N LEU A 144 -7.00 16.29 -27.46
CA LEU A 144 -6.76 14.95 -28.03
C LEU A 144 -7.52 13.86 -27.26
N ALA A 145 -8.86 13.93 -27.31
CA ALA A 145 -9.71 12.85 -26.83
C ALA A 145 -9.77 11.73 -27.90
N GLY A 146 -9.02 10.64 -27.71
CA GLY A 146 -9.07 9.47 -28.58
C GLY A 146 -8.30 8.28 -28.03
N ASP A 147 -8.67 7.07 -28.49
CA ASP A 147 -8.12 5.79 -28.02
C ASP A 147 -6.58 5.71 -28.13
N TYR A 148 -5.96 6.48 -29.03
CA TYR A 148 -4.51 6.52 -29.20
C TYR A 148 -3.79 7.33 -28.13
N THR A 149 -4.43 8.35 -27.52
CA THR A 149 -3.79 9.23 -26.53
C THR A 149 -3.33 8.43 -25.30
N ASP A 150 -4.17 7.50 -24.84
CA ASP A 150 -3.88 6.62 -23.71
C ASP A 150 -2.66 5.74 -23.99
N VAL A 151 -2.58 5.20 -25.21
CA VAL A 151 -1.47 4.35 -25.64
C VAL A 151 -0.18 5.15 -25.80
N ILE A 152 -0.26 6.37 -26.35
CA ILE A 152 0.89 7.27 -26.48
C ILE A 152 1.40 7.67 -25.10
N LEU A 153 0.53 8.03 -24.14
CA LEU A 153 0.96 8.33 -22.77
C LEU A 153 1.62 7.11 -22.12
N ALA A 154 1.05 5.92 -22.31
CA ALA A 154 1.59 4.68 -21.76
C ALA A 154 2.98 4.35 -22.32
N ASN A 155 3.17 4.56 -23.61
CA ASN A 155 4.45 4.43 -24.29
C ASN A 155 5.43 5.52 -23.85
N PHE A 156 4.96 6.75 -23.63
CA PHE A 156 5.79 7.84 -23.14
C PHE A 156 6.34 7.56 -21.74
N ILE A 157 5.50 7.13 -20.78
CA ILE A 157 5.95 6.71 -19.44
C ILE A 157 6.97 5.57 -19.51
N LYS A 158 6.76 4.60 -20.42
CA LYS A 158 7.70 3.50 -20.67
C LYS A 158 9.03 4.02 -21.23
N LEU A 159 9.00 4.96 -22.17
CA LEU A 159 10.19 5.59 -22.71
C LEU A 159 10.98 6.32 -21.61
N LEU A 160 10.32 7.12 -20.77
CA LEU A 160 10.97 7.81 -19.64
C LEU A 160 11.64 6.83 -18.66
N SER A 161 11.04 5.66 -18.45
CA SER A 161 11.63 4.60 -17.61
C SER A 161 12.93 4.04 -18.21
N ILE A 162 13.00 3.91 -19.53
CA ILE A 162 14.17 3.40 -20.27
C ILE A 162 15.29 4.44 -20.30
N LEU A 163 14.97 5.70 -20.58
CA LEU A 163 15.96 6.78 -20.72
C LEU A 163 16.62 7.19 -19.39
N ARG A 164 16.04 6.78 -18.26
CA ARG A 164 16.54 7.06 -16.90
C ARG A 164 18.04 6.77 -16.74
N THR A 165 18.59 5.74 -17.39
CA THR A 165 20.00 5.34 -17.18
C THR A 165 21.02 6.29 -17.80
N HIS A 166 20.61 7.14 -18.75
CA HIS A 166 21.52 8.02 -19.49
C HIS A 166 21.27 9.50 -19.20
N HIS A 167 20.02 9.89 -18.96
CA HIS A 167 19.59 11.29 -18.92
C HIS A 167 19.00 11.70 -17.57
N THR A 168 19.48 11.08 -16.48
CA THR A 168 18.88 11.19 -15.14
C THR A 168 18.67 12.64 -14.72
N ALA A 169 19.68 13.51 -14.84
CA ALA A 169 19.58 14.88 -14.32
C ALA A 169 18.49 15.70 -15.02
N TYR A 170 18.44 15.67 -16.36
CA TYR A 170 17.41 16.37 -17.12
C TYR A 170 16.03 15.76 -16.87
N LEU A 171 15.89 14.44 -16.98
CA LEU A 171 14.59 13.77 -16.83
C LEU A 171 14.03 13.90 -15.42
N THR A 172 14.89 13.88 -14.38
CA THR A 172 14.49 14.19 -13.01
C THR A 172 13.94 15.62 -12.92
N HIS A 173 14.65 16.61 -13.45
CA HIS A 173 14.17 17.99 -13.41
C HIS A 173 12.84 18.16 -14.17
N PHE A 174 12.78 17.63 -15.40
CA PHE A 174 11.60 17.65 -16.25
C PHE A 174 10.39 17.00 -15.56
N LEU A 175 10.54 15.77 -15.04
CA LEU A 175 9.44 15.08 -14.37
C LEU A 175 8.96 15.81 -13.11
N LYS A 176 9.87 16.47 -12.39
CA LYS A 176 9.50 17.22 -11.18
C LYS A 176 8.69 18.48 -11.51
N GLU A 177 9.08 19.20 -12.55
CA GLU A 177 8.34 20.41 -13.00
C GLU A 177 6.96 20.07 -13.57
N ASN A 178 6.84 18.89 -14.17
CA ASN A 178 5.68 18.47 -14.95
C ASN A 178 4.86 17.35 -14.27
N TYR A 179 5.15 17.06 -13.00
CA TYR A 179 4.49 16.01 -12.24
C TYR A 179 2.97 16.22 -12.14
N PRO A 180 2.46 17.41 -11.79
CA PRO A 180 1.02 17.61 -11.61
C PRO A 180 0.22 17.30 -12.87
N GLU A 181 0.65 17.80 -14.02
CA GLU A 181 -0.03 17.61 -15.30
C GLU A 181 0.06 16.15 -15.74
N LEU A 182 1.23 15.51 -15.61
CA LEU A 182 1.39 14.10 -15.95
C LEU A 182 0.54 13.19 -15.05
N PHE A 183 0.46 13.52 -13.75
CA PHE A 183 -0.37 12.80 -12.80
C PHE A 183 -1.87 12.96 -13.12
N GLU A 184 -2.33 14.18 -13.41
CA GLU A 184 -3.72 14.43 -13.84
C GLU A 184 -4.06 13.66 -15.11
N SER A 185 -3.17 13.61 -16.11
CA SER A 185 -3.37 12.81 -17.32
C SER A 185 -3.45 11.31 -17.02
N VAL A 186 -2.63 10.79 -16.11
CA VAL A 186 -2.69 9.37 -15.69
C VAL A 186 -3.99 9.05 -14.96
N LEU A 187 -4.44 9.93 -14.07
CA LEU A 187 -5.70 9.77 -13.35
C LEU A 187 -6.91 9.87 -14.28
N TYR A 188 -6.83 10.71 -15.32
CA TYR A 188 -7.89 10.86 -16.31
C TYR A 188 -8.19 9.54 -17.04
N ILE A 189 -7.15 8.77 -17.40
CA ILE A 189 -7.29 7.44 -18.02
C ILE A 189 -7.93 6.45 -17.03
N ASN A 190 -7.58 6.57 -15.75
CA ASN A 190 -8.11 5.75 -14.65
C ASN A 190 -7.94 4.22 -14.87
N GLU A 191 -6.91 3.81 -15.61
CA GLU A 191 -6.56 2.40 -15.79
C GLU A 191 -5.52 1.97 -14.73
N PRO A 192 -5.76 0.92 -13.91
CA PRO A 192 -4.83 0.48 -12.89
C PRO A 192 -3.40 0.25 -13.39
N LYS A 193 -3.24 -0.39 -14.55
CA LYS A 193 -1.91 -0.65 -15.15
C LYS A 193 -1.13 0.63 -15.42
N MET A 194 -1.84 1.68 -15.84
CA MET A 194 -1.25 2.95 -16.18
C MET A 194 -0.78 3.68 -14.92
N ILE A 195 -1.62 3.70 -13.89
CA ILE A 195 -1.29 4.23 -12.56
C ILE A 195 -0.07 3.51 -11.98
N ILE A 196 -0.03 2.17 -12.06
CA ILE A 196 1.10 1.36 -11.57
C ILE A 196 2.39 1.71 -12.31
N ARG A 197 2.34 1.86 -13.65
CA ARG A 197 3.52 2.26 -14.44
C ARG A 197 4.02 3.64 -14.01
N PHE A 198 3.11 4.58 -13.78
CA PHE A 198 3.46 5.92 -13.29
C PHE A 198 4.07 5.87 -11.88
N LEU A 199 3.48 5.15 -10.93
CA LEU A 199 4.05 5.02 -9.58
C LEU A 199 5.43 4.34 -9.59
N LYS A 200 5.63 3.32 -10.44
CA LYS A 200 6.94 2.71 -10.66
C LYS A 200 7.94 3.71 -11.26
N LEU A 201 7.51 4.59 -12.16
CA LEU A 201 8.34 5.68 -12.70
C LEU A 201 8.78 6.62 -11.56
N LEU A 202 7.87 7.09 -10.71
CA LEU A 202 8.21 7.95 -9.58
C LEU A 202 9.22 7.28 -8.63
N LEU A 203 9.02 6.00 -8.31
CA LEU A 203 9.96 5.24 -7.48
C LEU A 203 11.32 5.12 -8.15
N ALA A 204 11.34 4.86 -9.47
CA ALA A 204 12.55 4.73 -10.26
C ALA A 204 13.39 6.02 -10.24
N TYR A 205 12.76 7.19 -10.19
CA TYR A 205 13.40 8.50 -10.10
C TYR A 205 13.60 9.01 -8.67
N GLN A 206 13.28 8.20 -7.65
CA GLN A 206 13.41 8.55 -6.23
C GLN A 206 12.51 9.71 -5.77
N PHE A 207 11.35 9.89 -6.41
CA PHE A 207 10.34 10.88 -6.02
C PHE A 207 9.43 10.34 -4.93
N GLU A 208 9.99 10.10 -3.75
CA GLU A 208 9.27 9.46 -2.64
C GLU A 208 8.12 10.33 -2.11
N SER A 209 8.28 11.65 -2.10
CA SER A 209 7.24 12.58 -1.63
C SER A 209 6.06 12.60 -2.60
N GLU A 210 6.34 12.78 -3.88
CA GLU A 210 5.35 12.85 -4.96
C GLU A 210 4.65 11.50 -5.16
N LEU A 211 5.36 10.38 -4.96
CA LEU A 211 4.78 9.05 -4.96
C LEU A 211 3.82 8.85 -3.78
N ALA A 212 4.22 9.25 -2.57
CA ALA A 212 3.35 9.18 -1.38
C ALA A 212 2.10 10.04 -1.55
N GLU A 213 2.23 11.26 -2.09
CA GLU A 213 1.12 12.15 -2.41
C GLU A 213 0.19 11.55 -3.47
N ALA A 214 0.74 11.01 -4.56
CA ALA A 214 -0.02 10.33 -5.60
C ALA A 214 -0.80 9.14 -5.04
N LEU A 215 -0.15 8.26 -4.26
CA LEU A 215 -0.81 7.14 -3.60
C LEU A 215 -1.93 7.61 -2.67
N ALA A 216 -1.68 8.61 -1.83
CA ALA A 216 -2.69 9.14 -0.94
C ALA A 216 -3.89 9.70 -1.71
N HIS A 217 -3.66 10.41 -2.83
CA HIS A 217 -4.72 10.90 -3.71
C HIS A 217 -5.52 9.75 -4.32
N ILE A 218 -4.84 8.76 -4.91
CA ILE A 218 -5.46 7.58 -5.53
C ILE A 218 -6.33 6.85 -4.49
N ILE A 219 -5.79 6.57 -3.30
CA ILE A 219 -6.52 5.91 -2.21
C ILE A 219 -7.74 6.73 -1.78
N LYS A 220 -7.59 8.06 -1.67
CA LYS A 220 -8.62 8.93 -1.12
C LYS A 220 -9.76 9.26 -2.06
N LEU A 221 -9.46 9.37 -3.35
CA LEU A 221 -10.37 9.97 -4.32
C LEU A 221 -10.75 9.00 -5.44
N GLU A 222 -9.86 8.09 -5.82
CA GLU A 222 -10.05 7.22 -6.99
C GLU A 222 -10.29 5.74 -6.59
N TRP A 223 -10.03 5.36 -5.34
CA TRP A 223 -9.91 3.95 -4.97
C TRP A 223 -11.15 3.11 -5.24
N GLY A 224 -12.35 3.51 -4.85
CA GLY A 224 -13.50 2.62 -5.10
C GLY A 224 -14.02 2.64 -6.53
N PHE A 225 -13.46 3.46 -7.43
CA PHE A 225 -13.54 3.15 -8.86
C PHE A 225 -12.53 2.05 -9.24
N LEU A 226 -11.31 2.16 -8.72
CA LEU A 226 -10.26 1.18 -9.00
C LEU A 226 -10.57 -0.19 -8.39
N ASP A 227 -11.19 -0.26 -7.20
CA ASP A 227 -11.39 -1.48 -6.42
C ASP A 227 -12.20 -2.54 -7.18
N SER A 228 -13.21 -2.12 -7.96
CA SER A 228 -13.99 -3.03 -8.80
C SER A 228 -13.28 -3.44 -10.09
N ASN A 229 -12.23 -2.73 -10.49
CA ASN A 229 -11.55 -2.88 -11.78
C ASN A 229 -10.11 -3.40 -11.68
N VAL A 230 -9.52 -3.39 -10.49
CA VAL A 230 -8.18 -3.94 -10.26
C VAL A 230 -8.23 -5.46 -10.34
N SER A 231 -7.18 -6.04 -10.90
CA SER A 231 -6.89 -7.46 -10.74
C SER A 231 -6.20 -7.72 -9.41
N LYS A 232 -6.18 -8.99 -8.99
CA LYS A 232 -5.48 -9.45 -7.79
C LYS A 232 -4.00 -9.03 -7.75
N ALA A 233 -3.31 -9.06 -8.89
CA ALA A 233 -1.90 -8.67 -8.97
C ALA A 233 -1.71 -7.15 -8.80
N GLU A 234 -2.66 -6.36 -9.31
CA GLU A 234 -2.65 -4.90 -9.21
C GLU A 234 -3.01 -4.44 -7.79
N PHE A 235 -4.01 -5.06 -7.15
CA PHE A 235 -4.28 -4.81 -5.73
C PHE A 235 -3.09 -5.18 -4.83
N CYS A 236 -2.44 -6.31 -5.10
CA CYS A 236 -1.21 -6.67 -4.42
C CYS A 236 -0.13 -5.58 -4.56
N PHE A 237 0.03 -5.02 -5.75
CA PHE A 237 0.92 -3.88 -5.96
C PHE A 237 0.55 -2.68 -5.07
N PHE A 238 -0.71 -2.23 -5.13
CA PHE A 238 -1.19 -1.09 -4.34
C PHE A 238 -1.05 -1.32 -2.85
N LEU A 239 -1.33 -2.53 -2.35
CA LEU A 239 -1.19 -2.89 -0.95
C LEU A 239 0.24 -2.69 -0.43
N TRP A 240 1.21 -3.25 -1.13
CA TRP A 240 2.60 -3.17 -0.70
C TRP A 240 3.23 -1.81 -0.93
N TYR A 241 2.84 -1.10 -1.98
CA TYR A 241 3.24 0.30 -2.16
C TYR A 241 2.64 1.18 -1.07
N SER A 242 1.36 1.02 -0.73
CA SER A 242 0.75 1.75 0.38
C SER A 242 1.46 1.45 1.71
N PHE A 243 1.85 0.19 1.94
CA PHE A 243 2.64 -0.18 3.11
C PHE A 243 4.01 0.51 3.13
N LEU A 244 4.69 0.65 1.98
CA LEU A 244 5.96 1.39 1.90
C LEU A 244 5.84 2.85 2.36
N PHE A 245 4.65 3.44 2.28
CA PHE A 245 4.38 4.84 2.66
C PHE A 245 3.42 4.99 3.86
N ASP A 246 3.17 3.90 4.61
CA ASP A 246 2.30 3.88 5.80
C ASP A 246 0.85 4.33 5.51
N LEU A 247 0.36 4.02 4.30
CA LEU A 247 -1.01 4.27 3.82
C LEU A 247 -1.84 2.97 3.69
N ASP A 248 -1.28 1.81 4.07
CA ASP A 248 -1.91 0.51 3.86
C ASP A 248 -3.21 0.34 4.65
N GLN A 249 -3.31 0.89 5.86
CA GLN A 249 -4.56 0.86 6.63
C GLN A 249 -5.69 1.63 5.91
N GLU A 250 -5.38 2.82 5.38
CA GLU A 250 -6.37 3.63 4.66
C GLU A 250 -6.87 2.92 3.40
N LEU A 251 -5.97 2.25 2.69
CA LEU A 251 -6.33 1.39 1.56
C LEU A 251 -7.25 0.25 1.99
N VAL A 252 -6.89 -0.49 3.05
CA VAL A 252 -7.68 -1.64 3.55
C VAL A 252 -9.06 -1.20 4.02
N ASP A 253 -9.18 -0.05 4.68
CA ASP A 253 -10.45 0.47 5.17
C ASP A 253 -11.41 0.89 4.05
N ARG A 254 -10.86 1.35 2.92
CA ARG A 254 -11.64 1.74 1.72
C ARG A 254 -11.91 0.60 0.75
N THR A 255 -11.22 -0.52 0.91
CA THR A 255 -11.38 -1.67 0.01
C THR A 255 -12.63 -2.46 0.38
N GLU A 256 -13.58 -2.57 -0.54
CA GLU A 256 -14.78 -3.37 -0.42
C GLU A 256 -14.65 -4.70 -1.20
N GLU A 257 -14.37 -4.62 -2.50
CA GLU A 257 -14.38 -5.77 -3.42
C GLU A 257 -13.08 -6.58 -3.37
N SER A 258 -11.93 -5.91 -3.37
CA SER A 258 -10.61 -6.57 -3.37
C SER A 258 -10.24 -7.15 -2.00
N ARG A 259 -11.00 -6.82 -0.94
CA ARG A 259 -10.71 -7.25 0.44
C ARG A 259 -10.70 -8.77 0.58
N LYS A 260 -11.52 -9.47 -0.20
CA LYS A 260 -11.58 -10.94 -0.25
C LYS A 260 -10.22 -11.59 -0.54
N TRP A 261 -9.30 -10.89 -1.20
CA TRP A 261 -7.98 -11.42 -1.53
C TRP A 261 -7.03 -11.49 -0.33
N LEU A 262 -7.28 -10.72 0.73
CA LEU A 262 -6.48 -10.76 1.96
C LEU A 262 -6.58 -12.10 2.69
N ASP A 263 -7.72 -12.80 2.53
CA ASP A 263 -7.97 -14.11 3.15
C ASP A 263 -7.41 -15.29 2.34
N GLU A 264 -6.87 -15.04 1.14
CA GLU A 264 -6.39 -16.10 0.28
C GLU A 264 -5.04 -16.68 0.74
N LYS A 265 -4.81 -17.97 0.43
CA LYS A 265 -3.57 -18.69 0.78
C LYS A 265 -2.34 -18.31 -0.07
N ASN A 266 -2.31 -17.11 -0.63
CA ASN A 266 -1.16 -16.62 -1.38
C ASN A 266 -0.08 -16.11 -0.41
N SER A 267 1.18 -16.49 -0.62
CA SER A 267 2.30 -16.08 0.25
C SER A 267 2.40 -14.57 0.44
N ILE A 268 2.03 -13.80 -0.57
CA ILE A 268 2.11 -12.34 -0.55
C ILE A 268 1.08 -11.74 0.42
N PHE A 269 -0.19 -12.14 0.33
CA PHE A 269 -1.23 -11.68 1.26
C PHE A 269 -1.05 -12.29 2.66
N GLN A 270 -0.56 -13.52 2.75
CA GLN A 270 -0.23 -14.15 4.03
C GLN A 270 0.89 -13.43 4.77
N LEU A 271 1.90 -12.89 4.07
CA LEU A 271 2.94 -12.09 4.70
C LEU A 271 2.36 -10.79 5.27
N TYR A 272 1.49 -10.11 4.51
CA TYR A 272 0.83 -8.88 4.97
C TYR A 272 -0.05 -9.13 6.21
N THR A 273 -0.94 -10.13 6.16
CA THR A 273 -1.82 -10.48 7.28
C THR A 273 -1.02 -10.94 8.50
N PHE A 274 0.01 -11.77 8.31
CA PHE A 274 0.91 -12.17 9.40
C PHE A 274 1.59 -10.96 10.08
N MET A 275 2.07 -10.00 9.28
CA MET A 275 2.69 -8.79 9.80
C MET A 275 1.68 -7.94 10.58
N TYR A 276 0.49 -7.73 10.01
CA TYR A 276 -0.59 -6.98 10.64
C TYR A 276 -1.01 -7.60 11.99
N ASP A 277 -1.17 -8.93 12.04
CA ASP A 277 -1.44 -9.67 13.28
C ASP A 277 -0.35 -9.48 14.33
N CYS A 278 0.92 -9.51 13.93
CA CYS A 278 2.04 -9.31 14.85
C CYS A 278 2.04 -7.89 15.42
N ILE A 279 1.80 -6.87 14.58
CA ILE A 279 1.73 -5.46 14.99
C ILE A 279 0.60 -5.26 16.00
N ASN A 280 -0.59 -5.77 15.71
CA ASN A 280 -1.74 -5.67 16.61
C ASN A 280 -1.55 -6.42 17.93
N ALA A 281 -0.94 -7.61 17.87
CA ALA A 281 -0.62 -8.39 19.06
C ALA A 281 0.60 -7.84 19.84
N LYS A 282 1.34 -6.88 19.27
CA LYS A 282 2.61 -6.35 19.77
C LYS A 282 3.66 -7.44 20.05
N LYS A 283 3.64 -8.54 19.29
CA LYS A 283 4.59 -9.67 19.46
C LYS A 283 4.71 -10.50 18.19
N VAL A 284 5.89 -11.08 17.98
CA VAL A 284 6.15 -12.02 16.88
C VAL A 284 6.13 -13.46 17.43
N ASN A 285 5.02 -14.18 17.18
CA ASN A 285 4.82 -15.51 17.77
C ASN A 285 5.59 -16.65 17.07
N ASN A 286 5.97 -16.49 15.80
CA ASN A 286 6.56 -17.57 15.00
C ASN A 286 7.59 -17.05 13.99
N LYS A 287 8.86 -17.01 14.41
CA LYS A 287 9.99 -16.57 13.57
C LYS A 287 10.22 -17.47 12.35
N GLN A 288 9.89 -18.76 12.43
CA GLN A 288 10.05 -19.66 11.29
C GLN A 288 9.01 -19.36 10.21
N LYS A 289 7.73 -19.23 10.60
CA LYS A 289 6.65 -18.81 9.69
C LYS A 289 6.96 -17.48 9.00
N GLN A 290 7.53 -16.51 9.74
CA GLN A 290 7.99 -15.24 9.16
C GLN A 290 9.02 -15.47 8.04
N LYS A 291 10.06 -16.28 8.29
CA LYS A 291 11.10 -16.59 7.28
C LYS A 291 10.50 -17.27 6.06
N ASP A 292 9.62 -18.25 6.26
CA ASP A 292 8.98 -18.99 5.17
C ASP A 292 8.10 -18.07 4.31
N LEU A 293 7.35 -17.16 4.93
CA LEU A 293 6.52 -16.17 4.24
C LEU A 293 7.36 -15.12 3.49
N ILE A 294 8.48 -14.67 4.06
CA ILE A 294 9.42 -13.77 3.37
C ILE A 294 10.02 -14.46 2.14
N LEU A 295 10.47 -15.72 2.26
CA LEU A 295 10.99 -16.49 1.13
C LEU A 295 9.92 -16.68 0.05
N GLY A 296 8.67 -16.96 0.44
CA GLY A 296 7.54 -17.06 -0.48
C GLY A 296 7.16 -15.72 -1.13
N PHE A 297 7.40 -14.59 -0.45
CA PHE A 297 7.25 -13.26 -1.02
C PHE A 297 8.37 -12.97 -2.02
N GLU A 298 9.63 -13.25 -1.69
CA GLU A 298 10.79 -12.98 -2.56
C GLU A 298 10.73 -13.70 -3.94
N GLN A 299 9.94 -14.77 -4.05
CA GLN A 299 9.73 -15.52 -5.30
C GLN A 299 8.64 -14.93 -6.22
N ASN A 300 7.98 -13.84 -5.81
CA ASN A 300 6.92 -13.22 -6.61
C ASN A 300 7.45 -12.55 -7.89
N LYS A 301 6.59 -12.37 -8.90
CA LYS A 301 6.92 -11.68 -10.17
C LYS A 301 6.25 -10.31 -10.32
N ILE A 302 5.54 -9.83 -9.31
CA ILE A 302 4.80 -8.56 -9.33
C ILE A 302 5.77 -7.39 -9.14
N PHE A 303 6.74 -7.59 -8.24
CA PHE A 303 7.77 -6.63 -7.90
C PHE A 303 9.10 -7.02 -8.55
N ASP A 304 9.88 -6.03 -8.96
CA ASP A 304 11.27 -6.24 -9.31
C ASP A 304 12.12 -6.54 -8.05
N LYS A 305 13.38 -6.90 -8.26
CA LYS A 305 14.28 -7.28 -7.17
C LYS A 305 14.49 -6.13 -6.16
N LYS A 306 14.62 -4.89 -6.62
CA LYS A 306 14.86 -3.72 -5.76
C LYS A 306 13.61 -3.34 -4.97
N GLU A 307 12.45 -3.39 -5.62
CA GLU A 307 11.13 -3.22 -4.98
C GLU A 307 10.94 -4.26 -3.88
N THR A 308 11.20 -5.54 -4.18
CA THR A 308 11.11 -6.66 -3.24
C THR A 308 12.02 -6.47 -2.04
N GLU A 309 13.30 -6.14 -2.26
CA GLU A 309 14.27 -5.88 -1.20
C GLU A 309 13.81 -4.74 -0.28
N ARG A 310 13.30 -3.64 -0.84
CA ARG A 310 12.80 -2.49 -0.09
C ARG A 310 11.58 -2.85 0.77
N ILE A 311 10.62 -3.60 0.20
CA ILE A 311 9.43 -4.06 0.94
C ILE A 311 9.84 -4.98 2.08
N VAL A 312 10.65 -6.01 1.80
CA VAL A 312 11.12 -6.96 2.82
C VAL A 312 11.93 -6.26 3.92
N GLN A 313 12.75 -5.28 3.57
CA GLN A 313 13.48 -4.48 4.56
C GLN A 313 12.52 -3.72 5.49
N LYS A 314 11.48 -3.05 4.96
CA LYS A 314 10.49 -2.35 5.80
C LYS A 314 9.69 -3.32 6.66
N VAL A 315 9.32 -4.49 6.14
CA VAL A 315 8.67 -5.58 6.91
C VAL A 315 9.55 -6.02 8.07
N ARG A 316 10.84 -6.31 7.82
CA ARG A 316 11.79 -6.70 8.86
C ARG A 316 11.93 -5.61 9.92
N GLN A 317 12.10 -4.35 9.51
CA GLN A 317 12.16 -3.22 10.44
C GLN A 317 10.92 -3.16 11.35
N LYS A 318 9.70 -3.19 10.78
CA LYS A 318 8.45 -3.16 11.56
C LYS A 318 8.33 -4.34 12.53
N LEU A 319 8.75 -5.53 12.13
CA LEU A 319 8.68 -6.72 12.97
C LEU A 319 9.80 -6.76 14.03
N ASP A 320 11.01 -6.31 13.72
CA ASP A 320 12.14 -6.28 14.65
C ASP A 320 11.87 -5.33 15.84
N TYR A 321 11.14 -4.22 15.62
CA TYR A 321 10.64 -3.37 16.71
C TYR A 321 9.70 -4.08 17.68
N LEU A 322 9.02 -5.15 17.24
CA LEU A 322 8.15 -5.97 18.09
C LEU A 322 8.91 -7.13 18.76
N VAL A 323 10.08 -7.46 18.22
CA VAL A 323 11.04 -8.40 18.82
C VAL A 323 11.95 -7.68 19.81
N VAL A 324 11.72 -6.39 20.09
CA VAL A 324 12.23 -5.78 21.31
C VAL A 324 11.72 -6.64 22.45
N GLU A 325 12.57 -7.57 22.86
CA GLU A 325 12.53 -8.23 24.14
C GLU A 325 12.22 -7.07 25.08
N THR A 326 11.02 -7.02 25.67
CA THR A 326 10.88 -6.35 26.96
C THR A 326 12.07 -6.92 27.72
N PRO A 327 13.17 -6.17 27.91
CA PRO A 327 14.43 -6.75 28.31
C PRO A 327 14.05 -7.46 29.58
N ALA A 328 14.09 -8.81 29.58
CA ALA A 328 13.50 -9.61 30.64
C ALA A 328 13.98 -8.94 31.92
N PRO A 329 13.06 -8.36 32.73
CA PRO A 329 13.38 -7.27 33.65
C PRO A 329 14.70 -7.65 34.28
N THR A 330 15.78 -6.95 33.95
CA THR A 330 17.13 -7.47 34.19
C THR A 330 17.28 -7.48 35.70
N ILE A 331 16.89 -8.59 36.31
CA ILE A 331 16.79 -8.75 37.75
C ILE A 331 18.22 -8.50 38.22
N PRO A 332 18.51 -7.38 38.89
CA PRO A 332 19.88 -6.98 39.09
C PRO A 332 20.56 -8.03 39.95
N VAL A 333 21.74 -8.47 39.52
CA VAL A 333 22.52 -9.47 40.24
C VAL A 333 23.27 -8.77 41.38
N ILE A 334 23.00 -9.17 42.62
CA ILE A 334 23.73 -8.68 43.80
C ILE A 334 24.71 -9.76 44.24
N THR A 335 25.99 -9.55 43.96
CA THR A 335 27.08 -10.45 44.38
C THR A 335 27.61 -10.16 45.78
N LYS A 336 27.17 -9.05 46.39
CA LYS A 336 27.57 -8.66 47.75
C LYS A 336 26.65 -9.28 48.79
N PRO A 337 27.14 -9.42 50.04
CA PRO A 337 26.33 -9.90 51.15
C PRO A 337 25.14 -8.99 51.37
N LEU A 338 23.95 -9.58 51.54
CA LEU A 338 22.77 -8.83 51.92
C LEU A 338 22.89 -8.42 53.39
N GLN A 339 22.48 -7.19 53.70
CA GLN A 339 22.43 -6.70 55.06
C GLN A 339 21.13 -7.20 55.70
N MET A 340 21.26 -8.11 56.67
CA MET A 340 20.13 -8.72 57.36
C MET A 340 19.64 -7.82 58.49
N VAL A 341 18.33 -7.55 58.50
CA VAL A 341 17.68 -6.64 59.45
C VAL A 341 16.50 -7.37 60.11
N GLU A 342 16.28 -7.12 61.40
CA GLU A 342 15.07 -7.58 62.10
C GLU A 342 13.82 -7.00 61.42
N SER A 343 12.78 -7.81 61.21
CA SER A 343 11.54 -7.33 60.59
C SER A 343 10.92 -6.12 61.31
N THR A 344 11.06 -6.06 62.64
CA THR A 344 10.57 -4.92 63.45
C THR A 344 11.30 -3.61 63.16
N LYS A 345 12.56 -3.65 62.71
CA LYS A 345 13.38 -2.47 62.40
C LYS A 345 13.39 -2.12 60.91
N LEU A 346 12.98 -3.05 60.05
CA LEU A 346 13.03 -2.88 58.59
C LEU A 346 12.16 -1.70 58.11
N ASN A 347 10.96 -1.52 58.65
CA ASN A 347 10.07 -0.42 58.27
C ASN A 347 10.65 0.97 58.60
N GLN A 348 11.32 1.08 59.76
CA GLN A 348 12.03 2.30 60.14
C GLN A 348 13.19 2.58 59.16
N LEU A 349 13.98 1.54 58.84
CA LEU A 349 15.09 1.65 57.90
C LEU A 349 14.65 2.01 56.47
N ILE A 350 13.52 1.46 56.00
CA ILE A 350 12.91 1.81 54.71
C ILE A 350 12.64 3.32 54.64
N THR A 351 12.12 3.88 55.72
CA THR A 351 11.78 5.31 55.82
C THR A 351 13.05 6.16 55.90
N ASP A 352 13.96 5.83 56.82
CA ASP A 352 15.18 6.61 57.09
C ASP A 352 16.13 6.66 55.89
N LEU A 353 16.29 5.53 55.19
CA LEU A 353 17.20 5.41 54.05
C LEU A 353 16.50 5.56 52.69
N LYS A 354 15.17 5.75 52.65
CA LYS A 354 14.34 5.80 51.44
C LYS A 354 14.57 4.58 50.53
N LEU A 355 14.49 3.39 51.12
CA LEU A 355 14.75 2.15 50.41
C LEU A 355 13.60 1.79 49.46
N LYS A 356 13.93 1.22 48.30
CA LYS A 356 12.95 0.73 47.32
C LYS A 356 12.95 -0.79 47.27
N LYS A 357 11.76 -1.39 47.37
CA LYS A 357 11.55 -2.82 47.22
C LYS A 357 11.84 -3.24 45.77
N THR A 358 12.73 -4.19 45.57
CA THR A 358 13.19 -4.66 44.25
C THR A 358 13.51 -6.15 44.31
N ASP A 359 13.11 -6.92 43.31
CA ASP A 359 13.54 -8.32 43.17
C ASP A 359 14.95 -8.37 42.58
N VAL A 360 15.83 -9.18 43.16
CA VAL A 360 17.24 -9.31 42.77
C VAL A 360 17.66 -10.76 42.66
N LEU A 361 18.70 -11.04 41.87
CA LEU A 361 19.34 -12.36 41.80
C LEU A 361 20.53 -12.39 42.77
N VAL A 362 20.52 -13.32 43.71
CA VAL A 362 21.56 -13.47 44.73
C VAL A 362 22.22 -14.84 44.57
N PRO A 363 23.55 -14.93 44.44
CA PRO A 363 24.21 -16.22 44.26
C PRO A 363 24.14 -17.08 45.53
N PHE A 364 24.09 -18.40 45.31
CA PHE A 364 24.22 -19.38 46.38
C PHE A 364 25.69 -19.71 46.69
N TYR A 365 25.97 -20.04 47.95
CA TYR A 365 27.28 -20.47 48.44
C TYR A 365 27.14 -21.80 49.20
N THR A 366 28.17 -22.64 49.16
CA THR A 366 28.29 -23.84 49.99
C THR A 366 29.04 -23.51 51.28
N ASN A 367 28.65 -24.12 52.41
CA ASN A 367 29.20 -23.82 53.75
C ASN A 367 30.74 -23.87 53.81
N ASP A 368 31.38 -24.73 53.02
CA ASP A 368 32.83 -24.94 53.02
C ASP A 368 33.61 -23.89 52.20
N THR A 369 32.95 -23.13 51.32
CA THR A 369 33.60 -22.19 50.39
C THR A 369 32.89 -20.84 50.38
N ARG A 370 33.06 -20.07 51.47
CA ARG A 370 32.46 -18.73 51.65
C ARG A 370 32.77 -17.69 50.55
N ASN A 371 33.67 -18.01 49.62
CA ASN A 371 34.17 -17.09 48.59
C ASN A 371 33.86 -17.52 47.14
N LEU A 372 33.37 -18.74 46.89
CA LEU A 372 33.02 -19.18 45.53
C LEU A 372 31.53 -19.52 45.43
N PRO A 373 30.79 -18.90 44.49
CA PRO A 373 29.39 -19.23 44.28
C PRO A 373 29.25 -20.67 43.76
N SER A 374 28.34 -21.45 44.34
CA SER A 374 28.18 -22.90 44.10
C SER A 374 27.40 -23.24 42.82
N GLY A 375 27.28 -22.29 41.89
CA GLY A 375 26.43 -22.37 40.70
C GLY A 375 24.95 -22.29 41.06
N GLY A 376 24.32 -21.16 40.74
CA GLY A 376 22.88 -20.91 40.95
C GLY A 376 22.60 -19.53 41.58
N TYR A 377 21.40 -19.02 41.33
CA TYR A 377 20.89 -17.78 41.89
C TYR A 377 19.52 -18.00 42.54
N ALA A 378 19.26 -17.30 43.63
CA ALA A 378 17.93 -17.13 44.20
C ALA A 378 17.35 -15.79 43.74
N THR A 379 16.09 -15.77 43.33
CA THR A 379 15.34 -14.52 43.23
C THR A 379 14.87 -14.14 44.63
N VAL A 380 15.36 -13.00 45.13
CA VAL A 380 15.07 -12.51 46.48
C VAL A 380 14.52 -11.11 46.40
N THR A 381 13.42 -10.85 47.09
CA THR A 381 12.92 -9.49 47.24
C THR A 381 13.71 -8.76 48.32
N VAL A 382 14.45 -7.73 47.95
CA VAL A 382 15.30 -6.94 48.84
C VAL A 382 14.91 -5.45 48.79
N TYR A 383 15.41 -4.69 49.76
CA TYR A 383 15.24 -3.25 49.83
C TYR A 383 16.58 -2.58 49.49
N ILE A 384 16.63 -1.74 48.45
CA ILE A 384 17.87 -1.13 47.96
C ILE A 384 17.81 0.40 48.16
N GLN A 385 18.91 0.99 48.60
CA GLN A 385 19.06 2.44 48.66
C GLN A 385 19.35 3.03 47.26
N GLU A 386 18.44 3.84 46.71
CA GLU A 386 18.65 4.56 45.45
C GLU A 386 19.62 5.74 45.64
N GLY A 387 20.92 5.46 45.61
CA GLY A 387 21.95 6.51 45.65
C GLY A 387 22.04 7.29 44.33
N LYS A 388 21.85 8.63 44.37
CA LYS A 388 22.05 9.53 43.21
C LYS A 388 23.50 9.58 42.67
N LYS A 389 24.49 9.08 43.42
CA LYS A 389 25.91 9.12 43.05
C LYS A 389 26.40 7.70 42.71
N LYS A 390 26.86 7.49 41.47
CA LYS A 390 27.44 6.23 40.94
C LYS A 390 28.56 5.61 41.79
N ARG A 391 29.14 6.35 42.75
CA ARG A 391 30.28 5.92 43.58
C ARG A 391 29.92 5.34 44.96
N LYS A 392 28.70 5.53 45.47
CA LYS A 392 28.31 4.89 46.75
C LYS A 392 27.90 3.44 46.48
N LYS A 393 28.54 2.48 47.19
CA LYS A 393 28.23 1.05 47.09
C LYS A 393 26.74 0.86 47.43
N LYS A 394 25.92 0.41 46.46
CA LYS A 394 24.52 0.05 46.72
C LYS A 394 24.50 -1.07 47.77
N GLN A 395 23.86 -0.81 48.90
CA GLN A 395 23.57 -1.80 49.93
C GLN A 395 22.16 -2.33 49.69
N ALA A 396 21.99 -3.64 49.88
CA ALA A 396 20.70 -4.31 49.79
C ALA A 396 20.38 -4.94 51.13
N PHE A 397 19.15 -4.74 51.58
CA PHE A 397 18.66 -5.16 52.88
C PHE A 397 17.60 -6.25 52.72
N VAL A 398 17.65 -7.24 53.60
CA VAL A 398 16.71 -8.37 53.63
C VAL A 398 16.22 -8.58 55.06
N ALA A 399 14.94 -8.92 55.22
CA ALA A 399 14.39 -9.32 56.52
C ALA A 399 15.03 -10.63 56.98
N ARG A 400 15.33 -10.77 58.27
CA ARG A 400 15.93 -11.99 58.84
C ARG A 400 15.11 -13.23 58.53
N GLU A 401 13.80 -13.17 58.76
CA GLU A 401 12.88 -14.29 58.60
C GLU A 401 12.88 -14.80 57.15
N LEU A 402 12.90 -13.88 56.18
CA LEU A 402 12.95 -14.20 54.75
C LEU A 402 14.30 -14.84 54.36
N ALA A 403 15.41 -14.32 54.88
CA ALA A 403 16.73 -14.88 54.62
C ALA A 403 16.90 -16.29 55.20
N GLU A 404 16.39 -16.51 56.41
CA GLU A 404 16.37 -17.81 57.07
C GLU A 404 15.49 -18.82 56.33
N GLU A 405 14.31 -18.41 55.87
CA GLU A 405 13.42 -19.24 55.05
C GLU A 405 14.10 -19.67 53.74
N ILE A 406 14.74 -18.73 53.04
CA ILE A 406 15.49 -19.02 51.81
C ILE A 406 16.63 -19.99 52.08
N ASN A 407 17.42 -19.78 53.14
CA ASN A 407 18.52 -20.68 53.49
C ASN A 407 18.01 -22.08 53.87
N LYS A 408 16.93 -22.17 54.65
CA LYS A 408 16.32 -23.45 55.06
C LYS A 408 15.80 -24.24 53.85
N ARG A 409 15.24 -23.55 52.85
CA ARG A 409 14.71 -24.20 51.64
C ARG A 409 15.80 -24.70 50.69
N ASN A 410 17.03 -24.16 50.77
CA ASN A 410 18.10 -24.41 49.81
C ASN A 410 19.32 -25.14 50.39
N ASP A 411 19.28 -25.58 51.65
CA ASP A 411 20.34 -26.36 52.30
C ASP A 411 20.83 -27.55 51.42
N PRO A 412 22.14 -27.73 51.19
CA PRO A 412 23.30 -27.11 51.85
C PRO A 412 23.75 -25.75 51.28
N LYS A 413 22.98 -25.18 50.36
CA LYS A 413 23.29 -23.90 49.72
C LYS A 413 22.64 -22.73 50.46
N ILE A 414 23.44 -21.72 50.80
CA ILE A 414 22.99 -20.53 51.53
C ILE A 414 23.25 -19.25 50.74
N ILE A 415 22.42 -18.23 50.94
CA ILE A 415 22.70 -16.86 50.52
C ILE A 415 23.61 -16.18 51.56
N ARG A 416 24.54 -15.34 51.09
CA ARG A 416 25.45 -14.64 52.00
C ARG A 416 24.75 -13.42 52.62
N VAL A 417 24.64 -13.42 53.95
CA VAL A 417 24.04 -12.34 54.73
C VAL A 417 25.01 -11.83 55.81
N GLU A 418 24.95 -10.54 56.11
CA GLU A 418 25.71 -9.88 57.19
C GLU A 418 24.72 -9.17 58.11
N ASN A 419 24.87 -9.32 59.43
CA ASN A 419 24.01 -8.63 60.39
C ASN A 419 24.22 -7.13 60.29
N PHE A 420 23.15 -6.39 60.00
CA PHE A 420 23.20 -4.93 59.98
C PHE A 420 23.22 -4.39 61.41
N ILE A 421 24.36 -3.82 61.81
CA ILE A 421 24.49 -3.11 63.08
C ILE A 421 24.21 -1.64 62.79
N VAL A 422 23.10 -1.12 63.33
CA VAL A 422 22.83 0.31 63.31
C VAL A 422 23.88 0.96 64.20
N GLU A 423 24.95 1.48 63.61
CA GLU A 423 25.83 2.41 64.31
C GLU A 423 24.96 3.61 64.69
N THR A 424 24.63 3.70 65.98
CA THR A 424 23.86 4.78 66.58
C THR A 424 24.70 6.06 66.53
N HIS A 425 24.84 6.63 65.33
CA HIS A 425 25.44 7.94 65.15
C HIS A 425 24.46 8.99 65.68
N ILE A 426 24.84 9.47 66.86
CA ILE A 426 24.40 10.68 67.57
C ILE A 426 24.18 11.83 66.58
N GLN A 427 23.01 12.44 66.68
CA GLN A 427 22.57 13.61 65.92
C GLN A 427 23.52 14.82 66.06
N PRO A 428 23.58 15.68 65.04
CA PRO A 428 23.65 17.13 65.24
C PRO A 428 22.44 17.86 64.61
N PRO A 429 22.24 19.15 64.96
CA PRO A 429 20.93 19.69 65.28
C PRO A 429 20.18 20.30 64.10
N ILE A 430 18.86 20.28 64.29
CA ILE A 430 17.81 20.94 63.52
C ILE A 430 18.09 22.45 63.41
N LYS A 431 18.00 23.01 62.19
CA LYS A 431 17.81 24.44 61.93
C LYS A 431 16.56 24.65 61.04
N PRO A 432 15.87 25.79 61.19
CA PRO A 432 14.45 25.94 60.86
C PRO A 432 14.20 26.41 59.42
N GLU A 433 12.92 26.26 59.07
CA GLU A 433 12.18 26.65 57.86
C GLU A 433 12.58 27.98 57.19
N GLU A 434 12.56 27.98 55.85
CA GLU A 434 12.22 29.15 55.05
C GLU A 434 11.20 28.78 53.97
N GLN A 435 10.17 29.62 53.89
CA GLN A 435 8.96 29.49 53.09
C GLN A 435 9.11 30.11 51.69
N THR A 436 8.12 29.81 50.84
CA THR A 436 7.73 30.50 49.58
C THR A 436 8.66 30.21 48.38
N ILE A 437 8.18 30.01 47.14
CA ILE A 437 7.23 30.83 46.37
C ILE A 437 6.49 29.95 45.32
N HIS A 438 5.22 30.33 45.15
CA HIS A 438 4.24 30.05 44.12
C HIS A 438 4.69 29.53 42.73
N THR A 439 4.05 28.42 42.36
CA THR A 439 3.35 28.13 41.09
C THR A 439 3.62 29.06 39.90
N PHE A 440 4.44 28.59 38.96
CA PHE A 440 4.49 29.06 37.58
C PHE A 440 3.58 28.15 36.72
N GLN A 441 2.47 28.68 36.22
CA GLN A 441 1.63 28.03 35.21
C GLN A 441 2.02 28.52 33.81
N TRP A 442 2.27 27.57 32.92
CA TRP A 442 2.46 27.83 31.49
C TRP A 442 1.12 28.19 30.83
N PRO A 443 1.05 29.22 29.96
CA PRO A 443 -0.15 29.49 29.18
C PRO A 443 -0.37 28.41 28.12
N SER A 444 -1.57 27.81 28.10
CA SER A 444 -2.03 26.87 27.09
C SER A 444 -2.23 27.59 25.75
N THR A 445 -1.50 27.18 24.71
CA THR A 445 -1.69 27.63 23.33
C THR A 445 -2.75 26.79 22.61
N GLU A 446 -3.91 26.60 23.26
CA GLU A 446 -5.09 26.05 22.58
C GLU A 446 -5.87 27.21 21.95
N ILE A 447 -5.74 27.33 20.63
CA ILE A 447 -6.63 28.14 19.81
C ILE A 447 -7.95 27.39 19.71
N SER A 448 -8.94 27.87 20.46
CA SER A 448 -10.34 27.49 20.31
C SER A 448 -10.91 28.13 19.04
N HIS A 449 -10.73 27.46 17.90
CA HIS A 449 -11.57 27.71 16.74
C HIS A 449 -12.71 26.71 16.73
N ASN A 450 -13.86 27.22 17.19
CA ASN A 450 -15.15 26.60 17.07
C ASN A 450 -15.78 27.10 15.75
N PRO A 451 -16.04 26.23 14.77
CA PRO A 451 -17.09 26.47 13.80
C PRO A 451 -18.05 25.28 13.78
N ASP A 452 -18.84 25.12 14.83
CA ASP A 452 -20.06 24.33 14.76
C ASP A 452 -21.19 25.19 14.19
N SER A 453 -21.44 25.05 12.88
CA SER A 453 -22.80 25.03 12.32
C SER A 453 -22.81 24.72 10.82
N SER A 454 -22.59 23.45 10.44
CA SER A 454 -23.36 22.81 9.35
C SER A 454 -22.99 21.33 9.25
N SER A 455 -23.51 20.54 10.18
CA SER A 455 -23.63 19.08 10.06
C SER A 455 -24.75 18.71 9.08
N HIS A 456 -24.56 19.05 7.81
CA HIS A 456 -25.29 18.44 6.72
C HIS A 456 -24.30 17.72 5.83
N ASP A 457 -24.25 16.40 6.03
CA ASP A 457 -23.75 15.41 5.10
C ASP A 457 -22.49 15.84 4.36
N GLN A 458 -21.33 15.61 4.98
CA GLN A 458 -20.15 15.24 4.19
C GLN A 458 -20.57 14.00 3.40
N LEU A 459 -21.13 14.24 2.22
CA LEU A 459 -21.28 13.25 1.16
C LEU A 459 -19.86 12.80 0.84
N VAL A 460 -19.40 11.81 1.61
CA VAL A 460 -18.30 10.93 1.23
C VAL A 460 -18.58 10.59 -0.23
N LEU A 461 -17.59 10.83 -1.08
CA LEU A 461 -17.55 10.48 -2.50
C LEU A 461 -17.71 8.94 -2.64
N ASN A 462 -18.89 8.40 -2.32
CA ASN A 462 -19.20 7.01 -2.58
C ASN A 462 -19.25 6.83 -4.10
N GLU A 463 -18.37 5.97 -4.61
CA GLU A 463 -17.90 5.89 -5.99
C GLU A 463 -18.92 5.45 -7.04
N ASN A 464 -20.21 5.42 -6.71
CA ASN A 464 -21.27 5.34 -7.70
C ASN A 464 -22.48 6.05 -7.11
N SER A 465 -22.60 7.36 -7.39
CA SER A 465 -23.86 8.03 -7.10
C SER A 465 -24.99 7.16 -7.66
N GLU A 466 -26.03 6.94 -6.87
CA GLU A 466 -27.15 6.07 -7.30
C GLU A 466 -27.71 6.54 -8.66
N LEU A 467 -27.55 7.83 -8.95
CA LEU A 467 -27.81 8.46 -10.24
C LEU A 467 -26.96 7.88 -11.38
N LYS A 468 -25.64 7.72 -11.18
CA LYS A 468 -24.73 7.07 -12.14
C LYS A 468 -25.07 5.60 -12.35
N LYS A 469 -25.47 4.86 -11.30
CA LYS A 469 -25.95 3.47 -11.40
C LYS A 469 -27.20 3.34 -12.30
N LEU A 470 -28.05 4.38 -12.33
CA LEU A 470 -29.19 4.47 -13.24
C LEU A 470 -28.81 4.92 -14.66
N GLY A 471 -27.52 5.11 -14.94
CA GLY A 471 -26.98 5.47 -16.26
C GLY A 471 -26.96 6.98 -16.54
N TYR A 472 -27.15 7.84 -15.53
CA TYR A 472 -27.07 9.28 -15.71
C TYR A 472 -25.61 9.70 -15.92
N GLN A 473 -25.33 10.30 -17.07
CA GLN A 473 -24.03 10.87 -17.44
C GLN A 473 -24.23 11.96 -18.49
N ILE A 474 -23.34 12.96 -18.51
CA ILE A 474 -23.39 14.05 -19.49
C ILE A 474 -22.88 13.58 -20.86
N THR A 475 -21.70 12.98 -20.90
CA THR A 475 -21.05 12.56 -22.15
C THR A 475 -21.83 11.46 -22.86
N GLY A 476 -22.02 11.61 -24.18
CA GLY A 476 -22.68 10.61 -25.01
C GLY A 476 -24.20 10.47 -24.80
N ARG A 477 -24.85 11.38 -24.04
CA ARG A 477 -26.29 11.35 -23.82
C ARG A 477 -26.95 12.69 -24.13
N THR A 478 -28.04 12.62 -24.90
CA THR A 478 -28.89 13.78 -25.19
C THR A 478 -29.69 14.20 -23.96
N ARG A 479 -30.07 15.48 -23.88
CA ARG A 479 -30.93 16.02 -22.80
C ARG A 479 -32.19 15.17 -22.57
N VAL A 480 -32.81 14.66 -23.64
CA VAL A 480 -34.00 13.79 -23.57
C VAL A 480 -33.69 12.49 -22.84
N LYS A 481 -32.59 11.81 -23.20
CA LYS A 481 -32.17 10.55 -22.56
C LYS A 481 -31.78 10.76 -21.10
N ARG A 482 -31.07 11.85 -20.78
CA ARG A 482 -30.71 12.17 -19.39
C ARG A 482 -31.94 12.48 -18.55
N TRP A 483 -32.87 13.27 -19.08
CA TRP A 483 -34.12 13.57 -18.40
C TRP A 483 -34.93 12.32 -18.09
N ALA A 484 -35.07 11.38 -19.04
CA ALA A 484 -35.76 10.12 -18.81
C ALA A 484 -35.15 9.27 -17.66
N ILE A 485 -33.84 9.43 -17.41
CA ILE A 485 -33.17 8.79 -16.27
C ILE A 485 -33.49 9.53 -14.98
N LEU A 486 -33.47 10.86 -15.00
CA LEU A 486 -33.85 11.69 -13.85
C LEU A 486 -35.30 11.45 -13.42
N GLU A 487 -36.23 11.29 -14.36
CA GLU A 487 -37.63 10.95 -14.09
C GLU A 487 -37.77 9.60 -13.35
N LYS A 488 -36.89 8.64 -13.62
CA LYS A 488 -36.83 7.36 -12.89
C LYS A 488 -36.08 7.47 -11.57
N ALA A 489 -35.06 8.31 -11.51
CA ALA A 489 -34.20 8.50 -10.34
C ALA A 489 -34.93 9.23 -9.20
N VAL A 490 -35.73 10.26 -9.51
CA VAL A 490 -36.46 11.03 -8.49
C VAL A 490 -37.34 10.15 -7.59
N PRO A 491 -38.20 9.24 -8.11
CA PRO A 491 -38.97 8.35 -7.25
C PRO A 491 -38.14 7.25 -6.58
N ALA A 492 -37.03 6.81 -7.19
CA ALA A 492 -36.20 5.73 -6.65
C ALA A 492 -35.27 6.18 -5.52
N ILE A 493 -34.68 7.38 -5.65
CA ILE A 493 -33.59 7.89 -4.80
C ILE A 493 -34.05 9.09 -3.96
N GLY A 494 -35.06 9.82 -4.43
CA GLY A 494 -35.57 11.04 -3.81
C GLY A 494 -35.00 12.32 -4.43
N LEU A 495 -35.87 13.33 -4.61
CA LEU A 495 -35.53 14.60 -5.26
C LEU A 495 -34.35 15.32 -4.59
N LYS A 496 -34.34 15.39 -3.25
CA LYS A 496 -33.26 16.06 -2.49
C LYS A 496 -31.90 15.44 -2.83
N LYS A 497 -31.77 14.12 -2.77
CA LYS A 497 -30.50 13.43 -3.01
C LYS A 497 -30.06 13.57 -4.47
N VAL A 498 -30.99 13.50 -5.43
CA VAL A 498 -30.68 13.75 -6.86
C VAL A 498 -30.18 15.18 -7.07
N ALA A 499 -30.88 16.19 -6.56
CA ALA A 499 -30.50 17.59 -6.72
C ALA A 499 -29.14 17.91 -6.08
N TYR A 500 -28.90 17.45 -4.85
CA TYR A 500 -27.62 17.67 -4.17
C TYR A 500 -26.46 16.95 -4.86
N THR A 501 -26.70 15.76 -5.43
CA THR A 501 -25.70 15.03 -6.23
C THR A 501 -25.28 15.82 -7.47
N ILE A 502 -26.23 16.35 -8.24
CA ILE A 502 -25.92 17.12 -9.44
C ILE A 502 -25.25 18.46 -9.07
N ALA A 503 -25.76 19.16 -8.05
CA ALA A 503 -25.17 20.40 -7.56
C ALA A 503 -23.76 20.21 -7.00
N TYR A 504 -23.48 19.06 -6.39
CA TYR A 504 -22.14 18.68 -5.97
C TYR A 504 -21.19 18.55 -7.17
N ASN A 505 -21.60 17.88 -8.25
CA ASN A 505 -20.79 17.76 -9.47
C ASN A 505 -20.49 19.14 -10.09
N VAL A 506 -21.47 20.06 -10.10
CA VAL A 506 -21.28 21.44 -10.58
C VAL A 506 -20.22 22.15 -9.74
N ARG A 507 -20.35 22.14 -8.41
CA ARG A 507 -19.39 22.78 -7.50
C ARG A 507 -17.99 22.17 -7.60
N LEU A 508 -17.91 20.84 -7.68
CA LEU A 508 -16.67 20.11 -7.83
C LEU A 508 -15.93 20.55 -9.09
N ARG A 509 -16.63 20.64 -10.24
CA ARG A 509 -16.02 21.09 -11.49
C ARG A 509 -15.74 22.58 -11.52
N LYS A 510 -16.58 23.44 -10.93
CA LYS A 510 -16.28 24.89 -10.81
C LYS A 510 -15.10 25.17 -9.88
N GLY A 511 -14.87 24.34 -8.87
CA GLY A 511 -13.77 24.49 -7.91
C GLY A 511 -12.39 24.09 -8.45
N GLN A 512 -12.33 23.36 -9.56
CA GLN A 512 -11.07 23.00 -10.21
C GLN A 512 -10.42 24.24 -10.86
N LYS A 513 -9.08 24.27 -10.97
CA LYS A 513 -8.35 25.38 -11.62
C LYS A 513 -8.83 25.50 -13.08
N ASN A 514 -9.31 26.69 -13.46
CA ASN A 514 -9.98 26.94 -14.76
C ASN A 514 -11.22 26.06 -15.04
N GLY A 515 -11.77 25.43 -14.00
CA GLY A 515 -12.88 24.50 -14.08
C GLY A 515 -14.15 25.05 -14.73
N PRO A 516 -14.58 26.30 -14.45
CA PRO A 516 -15.73 26.90 -15.13
C PRO A 516 -15.58 26.97 -16.65
N THR A 517 -14.35 27.15 -17.15
CA THR A 517 -14.04 27.17 -18.59
C THR A 517 -13.91 25.75 -19.12
N LYS A 518 -13.08 24.92 -18.46
CA LYS A 518 -12.75 23.53 -18.85
C LYS A 518 -13.97 22.62 -18.91
N PHE A 519 -14.89 22.77 -17.96
CA PHE A 519 -16.10 21.95 -17.85
C PHE A 519 -17.36 22.74 -18.19
N SER A 520 -17.25 23.85 -18.92
CA SER A 520 -18.37 24.74 -19.25
C SER A 520 -19.57 23.99 -19.83
N TYR A 521 -19.34 23.06 -20.76
CA TYR A 521 -20.40 22.22 -21.33
C TYR A 521 -21.07 21.32 -20.27
N ALA A 522 -20.29 20.59 -19.49
CA ALA A 522 -20.84 19.67 -18.48
C ALA A 522 -21.55 20.40 -17.35
N ILE A 523 -20.98 21.52 -16.89
CA ILE A 523 -21.58 22.43 -15.93
C ILE A 523 -22.91 22.94 -16.47
N GLY A 524 -22.96 23.47 -17.70
CA GLY A 524 -24.19 23.96 -18.31
C GLY A 524 -25.28 22.88 -18.45
N GLU A 525 -24.90 21.64 -18.79
CA GLU A 525 -25.86 20.53 -18.87
C GLU A 525 -26.39 20.10 -17.49
N TRP A 526 -25.55 20.10 -16.45
CA TRP A 526 -25.98 19.84 -15.07
C TRP A 526 -26.87 20.96 -14.51
N GLU A 527 -26.52 22.23 -14.77
CA GLU A 527 -27.31 23.39 -14.36
C GLU A 527 -28.69 23.38 -15.04
N TYR A 528 -28.74 23.06 -16.33
CA TYR A 528 -30.00 22.85 -17.05
C TYR A 528 -30.86 21.74 -16.43
N ASP A 529 -30.25 20.59 -16.12
CA ASP A 529 -30.95 19.47 -15.50
C ASP A 529 -31.45 19.83 -14.08
N LEU A 530 -30.69 20.62 -13.31
CA LEU A 530 -31.10 21.15 -12.00
C LEU A 530 -32.27 22.12 -12.08
N ASP A 531 -32.22 23.10 -12.99
CA ASP A 531 -33.31 24.04 -13.20
C ASP A 531 -34.59 23.32 -13.61
N LYS A 532 -34.46 22.30 -14.48
CA LYS A 532 -35.61 21.50 -14.90
C LYS A 532 -36.18 20.65 -13.75
N LEU A 533 -35.33 20.04 -12.91
CA LEU A 533 -35.77 19.32 -11.71
C LEU A 533 -36.48 20.26 -10.72
N LYS A 534 -35.96 21.47 -10.53
CA LYS A 534 -36.57 22.50 -9.68
C LYS A 534 -37.95 22.90 -10.18
N ASN A 535 -38.10 23.16 -11.47
CA ASN A 535 -39.37 23.58 -12.05
C ASN A 535 -40.40 22.44 -12.08
N THR A 536 -39.97 21.19 -12.20
CA THR A 536 -40.88 20.04 -12.37
C THR A 536 -41.33 19.42 -11.04
N TYR A 537 -40.41 19.21 -10.09
CA TYR A 537 -40.67 18.37 -8.93
C TYR A 537 -40.60 19.09 -7.58
N TYR A 538 -39.94 20.24 -7.50
CA TYR A 538 -39.66 20.89 -6.23
C TYR A 538 -40.87 21.61 -5.65
N LYS A 539 -41.28 21.24 -4.43
CA LYS A 539 -42.45 21.79 -3.75
C LYS A 539 -42.09 22.68 -2.56
N LYS A 540 -40.83 23.14 -2.48
CA LYS A 540 -40.27 23.89 -1.34
C LYS A 540 -40.23 23.08 -0.03
N ASP A 541 -40.04 21.77 -0.16
CA ASP A 541 -39.99 20.76 0.91
C ASP A 541 -38.58 20.59 1.53
N PHE A 542 -37.55 21.17 0.93
CA PHE A 542 -36.18 21.24 1.46
C PHE A 542 -35.46 22.45 0.86
N THR A 543 -34.33 22.92 1.40
CA THR A 543 -33.58 24.02 0.77
C THR A 543 -32.93 23.55 -0.53
N TRP A 544 -33.31 24.14 -1.66
CA TRP A 544 -32.70 23.86 -2.96
C TRP A 544 -31.20 24.17 -2.94
N PRO A 545 -30.32 23.27 -3.40
CA PRO A 545 -28.88 23.49 -3.33
C PRO A 545 -28.46 24.65 -4.24
N SER A 546 -27.53 25.48 -3.75
CA SER A 546 -26.80 26.45 -4.57
C SER A 546 -25.64 25.76 -5.30
N TYR A 547 -25.38 26.13 -6.55
CA TYR A 547 -24.37 25.53 -7.41
C TYR A 547 -23.64 26.54 -8.27
#